data_AF-A0A1S7TVP7-F1
#
_entry.id   AF-A0A1S7TVP7-F1
#
_cell.length_a   1.000
_cell.length_b   1.000
_cell.length_c   1.000
_cell.angle_alpha   90.00
_cell.angle_beta   90.00
_cell.angle_gamma   90.00
#
_symmetry.space_group_name_H-M   'P 1'
#
loop_
_entity.id
_entity.type
_entity.pdbx_description
1 polymer ?
#
loop_
_entity_poly.entity_id
_entity_poly.type
_entity_poly.pdbx_seq_one_letter_code
_entity_poly.pdbx_strand_id
1 'polypeptide(L)'
;MVLVTTAIGLDVMAEDYTSRLTLDSTAKASEPYSFQEAKDLNFHSVKIDKFMWFKEKRALSEWDKYETFDNVTLQTIGYDPANRDHFEIQIITAEIKPEKVARGVDYARLFAKEWAPSVAAMKEYGRDAGDVFALGPDNGFNRRERVAVWREDKSLLIVRAGYAEEEAARVEPQIAQFFGALKLDNETTDSIDGAMHLEKLPSSGGAAYSARLPDGWKKLTQNSDPNPSYTGAIFTNSNDPDGNAAVSLFVFPTPKSDMSPTDDQLRQLAAKVVEIELQNLMPEVGFKLDEDVSFVPGEKVGDVDKGFIDIVTLQGSEQKIRARTVLSFRKGVVAAVASLTAFPATPKDVATMIHTDFVTRTIGEGLADQLK
;
A
#
# COMPACT_ATOMS: atom_id res chain seq x y z
N MET A 1 -10.28 20.09 -19.91
CA MET A 1 -9.65 18.76 -19.97
C MET A 1 -8.32 18.88 -19.27
N VAL A 2 -8.31 18.68 -17.95
CA VAL A 2 -7.10 18.78 -17.13
C VAL A 2 -6.42 17.42 -17.20
N LEU A 3 -5.22 17.37 -17.77
CA LEU A 3 -4.35 16.20 -17.64
C LEU A 3 -4.06 16.02 -16.14
N VAL A 4 -4.71 15.04 -15.51
CA VAL A 4 -4.23 14.47 -14.26
C VAL A 4 -3.07 13.56 -14.64
N THR A 5 -1.88 14.13 -14.77
CA THR A 5 -0.63 13.38 -14.73
C THR A 5 -0.54 12.79 -13.33
N THR A 6 -1.00 11.56 -13.17
CA THR A 6 -0.53 10.69 -12.08
C THR A 6 0.92 10.36 -12.39
N ALA A 7 1.82 11.31 -12.13
CA ALA A 7 3.25 11.04 -12.12
C ALA A 7 3.51 10.07 -10.97
N ILE A 8 3.49 8.78 -11.29
CA ILE A 8 4.15 7.76 -10.50
C ILE A 8 5.64 8.04 -10.71
N GLY A 9 6.24 8.78 -9.77
CA GLY A 9 7.67 8.98 -9.64
C GLY A 9 8.40 9.55 -10.86
N LEU A 10 8.69 10.86 -10.83
CA LEU A 10 10.00 11.45 -11.21
C LEU A 10 9.82 12.96 -11.38
N ASP A 11 9.93 13.67 -10.27
CA ASP A 11 10.54 14.99 -10.21
C ASP A 11 10.80 15.28 -8.74
N VAL A 12 12.06 15.36 -8.32
CA VAL A 12 12.66 16.32 -7.36
C VAL A 12 14.12 15.90 -7.19
N MET A 13 15.05 16.68 -7.74
CA MET A 13 16.36 16.84 -7.09
C MET A 13 16.19 17.82 -5.91
N ALA A 14 16.66 17.38 -4.74
CA ALA A 14 17.19 18.19 -3.62
C ALA A 14 16.35 18.42 -2.33
N GLU A 15 15.46 17.51 -1.93
CA GLU A 15 15.15 17.36 -0.49
C GLU A 15 14.84 15.90 -0.13
N ASP A 16 15.56 15.33 0.85
CA ASP A 16 15.25 13.99 1.37
C ASP A 16 14.08 14.09 2.36
N TYR A 17 12.86 14.06 1.83
CA TYR A 17 11.64 14.07 2.61
C TYR A 17 11.46 12.78 3.44
N THR A 18 12.17 11.70 3.13
CA THR A 18 12.11 10.44 3.92
C THR A 18 12.64 10.66 5.33
N SER A 19 13.64 11.53 5.50
CA SER A 19 14.18 11.91 6.80
C SER A 19 13.12 12.54 7.73
N ARG A 20 12.13 13.25 7.16
CA ARG A 20 11.01 13.86 7.89
C ARG A 20 10.01 12.83 8.43
N LEU A 21 10.05 11.60 7.93
CA LEU A 21 9.28 10.45 8.43
C LEU A 21 10.01 9.68 9.53
N THR A 22 11.11 10.20 10.07
CA THR A 22 11.76 9.57 11.22
C THR A 22 10.86 9.70 12.46
N LEU A 23 10.67 8.57 13.16
CA LEU A 23 9.96 8.51 14.44
C LEU A 23 10.96 8.61 15.59
N ASP A 24 10.59 9.29 16.67
CA ASP A 24 11.35 9.22 17.92
C ASP A 24 10.89 7.99 18.73
N SER A 25 11.55 6.85 18.48
CA SER A 25 11.27 5.59 19.19
C SER A 25 11.68 5.60 20.67
N THR A 26 12.35 6.64 21.15
CA THR A 26 12.75 6.78 22.56
C THR A 26 11.73 7.55 23.39
N ALA A 27 10.77 8.21 22.72
CA ALA A 27 9.72 8.95 23.35
C ALA A 27 8.80 8.02 24.19
N LYS A 28 8.44 8.47 25.39
CA LYS A 28 7.63 7.69 26.32
C LYS A 28 6.17 8.11 26.24
N ALA A 29 5.30 7.17 25.88
CA ALA A 29 3.85 7.35 25.92
C ALA A 29 3.40 7.66 27.36
N SER A 30 2.62 8.73 27.55
CA SER A 30 2.14 9.15 28.87
C SER A 30 0.71 9.66 28.87
N GLU A 31 0.23 10.19 27.73
CA GLU A 31 -1.09 10.79 27.59
C GLU A 31 -2.06 9.78 26.94
N PRO A 32 -3.18 9.43 27.59
CA PRO A 32 -4.16 8.51 27.03
C PRO A 32 -5.15 9.21 26.09
N TYR A 33 -5.49 8.53 25.01
CA TYR A 33 -6.52 8.89 24.05
C TYR A 33 -7.53 7.74 23.97
N SER A 34 -8.77 7.99 24.39
CA SER A 34 -9.80 6.93 24.49
C SER A 34 -11.08 7.27 23.75
N PHE A 35 -11.58 6.28 23.00
CA PHE A 35 -12.78 6.33 22.18
C PHE A 35 -13.81 5.33 22.70
N GLN A 36 -15.04 5.78 22.94
CA GLN A 36 -16.08 4.92 23.53
C GLN A 36 -16.56 3.81 22.57
N GLU A 37 -16.61 4.12 21.28
CA GLU A 37 -17.14 3.23 20.24
C GLU A 37 -16.06 2.48 19.45
N ALA A 38 -14.79 2.89 19.60
CA ALA A 38 -13.64 2.27 18.96
C ALA A 38 -12.55 1.97 20.00
N LYS A 39 -12.92 1.18 21.03
CA LYS A 39 -12.05 0.93 22.20
C LYS A 39 -10.74 0.24 21.84
N ASP A 40 -10.74 -0.57 20.79
CA ASP A 40 -9.54 -1.27 20.32
C ASP A 40 -8.53 -0.30 19.68
N LEU A 41 -8.95 0.92 19.37
CA LEU A 41 -8.09 2.00 18.90
C LEU A 41 -7.68 2.97 20.01
N ASN A 42 -7.99 2.69 21.27
CA ASN A 42 -7.44 3.47 22.37
C ASN A 42 -5.92 3.38 22.37
N PHE A 43 -5.25 4.48 22.68
CA PHE A 43 -3.79 4.52 22.63
C PHE A 43 -3.21 5.53 23.62
N HIS A 44 -1.92 5.38 23.87
CA HIS A 44 -1.12 6.38 24.56
C HIS A 44 -0.12 7.02 23.61
N SER A 45 0.17 8.30 23.81
CA SER A 45 1.25 9.01 23.13
C SER A 45 1.88 10.06 24.06
N VAL A 46 2.83 10.86 23.57
CA VAL A 46 3.38 12.00 24.33
C VAL A 46 2.36 13.13 24.41
N LYS A 47 2.40 13.86 25.51
CA LYS A 47 1.72 15.14 25.60
C LYS A 47 2.44 16.17 24.73
N ILE A 48 1.68 16.88 23.89
CA ILE A 48 2.19 18.04 23.17
C ILE A 48 1.91 19.30 24.00
N ASP A 49 2.97 20.03 24.32
CA ASP A 49 2.85 21.23 25.13
C ASP A 49 2.01 22.30 24.42
N LYS A 50 1.17 23.00 25.19
CA LYS A 50 0.29 24.10 24.74
C LYS A 50 -0.85 23.68 23.80
N PHE A 51 -0.95 22.41 23.42
CA PHE A 51 -2.11 21.91 22.69
C PHE A 51 -3.36 21.92 23.57
N MET A 52 -4.44 22.47 23.03
CA MET A 52 -5.79 22.26 23.55
C MET A 52 -6.47 21.19 22.70
N TRP A 53 -6.94 20.13 23.37
CA TRP A 53 -7.62 19.02 22.74
C TRP A 53 -9.13 19.13 22.90
N PHE A 54 -9.86 18.92 21.82
CA PHE A 54 -11.31 18.99 21.74
C PHE A 54 -11.85 17.68 21.19
N LYS A 55 -12.76 17.04 21.92
CA LYS A 55 -13.50 15.90 21.40
C LYS A 55 -14.54 16.41 20.41
N GLU A 56 -14.46 15.92 19.19
CA GLU A 56 -15.38 16.26 18.12
C GLU A 56 -15.72 14.97 17.41
N LYS A 57 -16.88 14.39 17.73
CA LYS A 57 -17.36 13.19 17.06
C LYS A 57 -18.13 13.59 15.81
N ARG A 58 -17.47 13.52 14.66
CA ARG A 58 -18.04 13.92 13.37
C ARG A 58 -17.77 12.87 12.30
N ALA A 59 -18.82 12.38 11.67
CA ALA A 59 -18.70 11.49 10.51
C ALA A 59 -18.13 12.27 9.31
N LEU A 60 -17.24 11.61 8.56
CA LEU A 60 -16.52 12.17 7.42
C LEU A 60 -16.89 11.40 6.14
N SER A 61 -17.84 11.94 5.37
CA SER A 61 -18.39 11.26 4.17
C SER A 61 -17.52 11.40 2.93
N GLU A 62 -16.45 12.21 2.97
CA GLU A 62 -15.56 12.45 1.82
C GLU A 62 -14.87 11.15 1.35
N TRP A 63 -14.78 10.15 2.23
CA TRP A 63 -14.18 8.85 1.98
C TRP A 63 -15.15 7.79 1.47
N ASP A 64 -16.47 8.06 1.47
CA ASP A 64 -17.50 7.11 1.00
C ASP A 64 -17.29 6.74 -0.48
N LYS A 65 -16.74 7.67 -1.26
CA LYS A 65 -16.42 7.50 -2.70
C LYS A 65 -15.44 6.34 -2.97
N TYR A 66 -14.63 5.94 -2.00
CA TYR A 66 -13.70 4.81 -2.13
C TYR A 66 -14.37 3.47 -1.88
N GLU A 67 -15.58 3.45 -1.32
CA GLU A 67 -16.34 2.26 -0.93
C GLU A 67 -15.56 1.28 -0.02
N THR A 68 -14.44 1.72 0.56
CA THR A 68 -13.48 0.92 1.32
C THR A 68 -13.82 0.86 2.80
N PHE A 69 -14.50 1.89 3.30
CA PHE A 69 -14.80 2.07 4.72
C PHE A 69 -16.31 1.92 4.93
N ASP A 70 -16.69 1.30 6.06
CA ASP A 70 -18.07 1.32 6.55
C ASP A 70 -18.37 2.61 7.30
N ASN A 71 -17.38 3.16 8.00
CA ASN A 71 -17.45 4.48 8.60
C ASN A 71 -16.06 5.12 8.70
N VAL A 72 -16.03 6.45 8.65
CA VAL A 72 -14.87 7.27 8.98
C VAL A 72 -15.33 8.41 9.89
N THR A 73 -14.68 8.55 11.04
CA THR A 73 -15.11 9.45 12.10
C THR A 73 -13.93 10.23 12.64
N LEU A 74 -13.99 11.55 12.56
CA LEU A 74 -13.15 12.42 13.38
C LEU A 74 -13.54 12.21 14.83
N GLN A 75 -12.55 11.99 15.70
CA GLN A 75 -12.76 11.79 17.13
C GLN A 75 -12.30 13.00 17.94
N THR A 76 -11.15 13.57 17.59
CA THR A 76 -10.51 14.62 18.39
C THR A 76 -9.65 15.52 17.52
N ILE A 77 -9.64 16.82 17.82
CA ILE A 77 -8.71 17.81 17.25
C ILE A 77 -7.87 18.40 18.38
N GLY A 78 -6.56 18.49 18.18
CA GLY A 78 -5.63 19.23 19.03
C GLY A 78 -4.96 20.35 18.23
N TYR A 79 -4.86 21.55 18.80
CA TYR A 79 -4.11 22.65 18.17
C TYR A 79 -3.54 23.60 19.22
N ASP A 80 -2.55 24.41 18.84
CA ASP A 80 -2.04 25.53 19.64
C ASP A 80 -3.00 26.73 19.51
N PRO A 81 -3.70 27.17 20.57
CA PRO A 81 -4.65 28.28 20.48
C PRO A 81 -4.01 29.61 20.10
N ALA A 82 -2.72 29.81 20.39
CA ALA A 82 -2.02 31.03 20.03
C ALA A 82 -1.70 31.09 18.53
N ASN A 83 -1.67 29.94 17.85
CA ASN A 83 -1.30 29.80 16.45
C ASN A 83 -2.22 28.77 15.76
N ARG A 84 -3.54 28.94 15.88
CA ARG A 84 -4.54 27.95 15.48
C ARG A 84 -4.34 27.42 14.07
N ASP A 85 -3.95 28.28 13.13
CA ASP A 85 -3.83 27.90 11.72
C ASP A 85 -2.48 27.26 11.36
N HIS A 86 -1.54 27.20 12.32
CA HIS A 86 -0.14 26.87 12.07
C HIS A 86 0.24 25.44 12.46
N PHE A 87 -0.49 24.81 13.40
CA PHE A 87 -0.25 23.42 13.79
C PHE A 87 -1.51 22.79 14.41
N GLU A 88 -2.01 21.76 13.75
CA GLU A 88 -3.18 20.98 14.14
C GLU A 88 -2.86 19.48 14.06
N ILE A 89 -3.36 18.71 15.02
CA ILE A 89 -3.44 17.25 14.95
C ILE A 89 -4.89 16.82 15.00
N GLN A 90 -5.30 15.99 14.04
CA GLN A 90 -6.60 15.34 14.00
C GLN A 90 -6.40 13.85 14.26
N ILE A 91 -7.23 13.30 15.14
CA ILE A 91 -7.32 11.87 15.39
C ILE A 91 -8.65 11.37 14.83
N ILE A 92 -8.54 10.46 13.87
CA ILE A 92 -9.64 9.91 13.08
C ILE A 92 -9.63 8.39 13.27
N THR A 93 -10.81 7.80 13.31
CA THR A 93 -10.99 6.34 13.31
C THR A 93 -11.78 5.93 12.08
N ALA A 94 -11.48 4.77 11.52
CA ALA A 94 -12.28 4.20 10.44
C ALA A 94 -12.46 2.69 10.62
N GLU A 95 -13.52 2.15 10.04
CA GLU A 95 -13.76 0.70 9.94
C GLU A 95 -13.70 0.29 8.48
N ILE A 96 -12.86 -0.70 8.16
CA ILE A 96 -12.63 -1.17 6.79
C ILE A 96 -13.53 -2.36 6.45
N LYS A 97 -13.97 -2.40 5.20
CA LYS A 97 -14.55 -3.61 4.62
C LYS A 97 -13.44 -4.65 4.39
N PRO A 98 -13.54 -5.87 4.91
CA PRO A 98 -12.49 -6.88 4.77
C PRO A 98 -12.09 -7.17 3.32
N GLU A 99 -13.04 -7.14 2.39
CA GLU A 99 -12.83 -7.33 0.95
C GLU A 99 -12.13 -6.16 0.24
N LYS A 100 -11.83 -5.08 0.97
CA LYS A 100 -11.08 -3.90 0.50
C LYS A 100 -9.90 -3.57 1.44
N VAL A 101 -9.41 -4.54 2.20
CA VAL A 101 -8.25 -4.36 3.07
C VAL A 101 -7.01 -3.90 2.28
N ALA A 102 -6.25 -2.97 2.83
CA ALA A 102 -5.02 -2.42 2.26
C ALA A 102 -3.93 -2.31 3.33
N ARG A 103 -2.71 -1.95 2.90
CA ARG A 103 -1.58 -1.72 3.81
C ARG A 103 -1.76 -0.39 4.56
N GLY A 104 -1.17 -0.28 5.74
CA GLY A 104 -1.23 0.95 6.55
C GLY A 104 -0.77 2.19 5.78
N VAL A 105 0.33 2.08 5.03
CA VAL A 105 0.85 3.19 4.21
C VAL A 105 -0.09 3.58 3.06
N ASP A 106 -0.85 2.63 2.51
CA ASP A 106 -1.78 2.89 1.40
C ASP A 106 -3.00 3.65 1.92
N TYR A 107 -3.49 3.32 3.12
CA TYR A 107 -4.49 4.12 3.80
C TYR A 107 -3.96 5.52 4.11
N ALA A 108 -2.77 5.64 4.70
CA ALA A 108 -2.16 6.94 4.98
C ALA A 108 -2.06 7.81 3.71
N ARG A 109 -1.67 7.21 2.58
CA ARG A 109 -1.63 7.87 1.27
C ARG A 109 -3.02 8.30 0.79
N LEU A 110 -4.03 7.44 0.94
CA LEU A 110 -5.41 7.73 0.54
C LEU A 110 -5.96 8.92 1.32
N PHE A 111 -5.77 8.94 2.64
CA PHE A 111 -6.13 10.05 3.50
C PHE A 111 -5.35 11.33 3.15
N ALA A 112 -4.04 11.25 2.98
CA ALA A 112 -3.20 12.40 2.64
C ALA A 112 -3.66 13.13 1.36
N LYS A 113 -4.14 12.38 0.35
CA LYS A 113 -4.61 12.95 -0.92
C LYS A 113 -5.87 13.83 -0.80
N GLU A 114 -6.67 13.68 0.26
CA GLU A 114 -7.82 14.57 0.49
C GLU A 114 -7.39 15.95 0.98
N TRP A 115 -6.20 16.06 1.58
CA TRP A 115 -5.70 17.31 2.16
C TRP A 115 -4.55 17.94 1.36
N ALA A 116 -3.82 17.15 0.59
CA ALA A 116 -2.64 17.58 -0.14
C ALA A 116 -2.64 17.04 -1.59
N PRO A 117 -2.36 17.89 -2.60
CA PRO A 117 -2.34 17.46 -4.00
C PRO A 117 -1.16 16.52 -4.33
N SER A 118 -0.09 16.52 -3.53
CA SER A 118 1.12 15.76 -3.80
C SER A 118 1.65 15.04 -2.56
N VAL A 119 2.04 13.78 -2.75
CA VAL A 119 2.74 12.96 -1.75
C VAL A 119 4.24 13.00 -2.04
N ALA A 120 5.01 13.49 -1.08
CA ALA A 120 6.45 13.71 -1.25
C ALA A 120 7.29 12.57 -0.67
N ALA A 121 6.84 11.91 0.40
CA ALA A 121 7.48 10.71 0.94
C ALA A 121 6.48 9.79 1.60
N MET A 122 6.84 8.50 1.69
CA MET A 122 6.07 7.47 2.37
C MET A 122 7.01 6.53 3.10
N LYS A 123 6.56 5.96 4.22
CA LYS A 123 7.31 4.99 5.01
C LYS A 123 6.39 3.94 5.60
N GLU A 124 6.79 2.68 5.46
CA GLU A 124 6.08 1.52 6.00
C GLU A 124 6.70 1.12 7.35
N TYR A 125 5.85 0.73 8.30
CA TYR A 125 6.24 0.19 9.60
C TYR A 125 5.64 -1.22 9.76
N GLY A 126 5.99 -2.10 8.83
CA GLY A 126 5.27 -3.36 8.59
C GLY A 126 4.07 -3.16 7.67
N ARG A 127 3.30 -4.24 7.47
CA ARG A 127 2.16 -4.25 6.55
C ARG A 127 1.01 -3.35 7.03
N ASP A 128 0.82 -3.27 8.34
CA ASP A 128 -0.41 -2.75 8.95
C ASP A 128 -0.26 -1.33 9.53
N ALA A 129 0.94 -0.75 9.42
CA ALA A 129 1.20 0.63 9.80
C ALA A 129 2.06 1.36 8.77
N GLY A 130 1.80 2.65 8.59
CA GLY A 130 2.56 3.47 7.66
C GLY A 130 2.29 4.96 7.81
N ASP A 131 3.16 5.76 7.21
CA ASP A 131 3.20 7.21 7.36
C ASP A 131 3.54 7.88 6.04
N VAL A 132 2.84 8.96 5.75
CA VAL A 132 2.95 9.71 4.50
C VAL A 132 3.17 11.18 4.81
N PHE A 133 4.17 11.75 4.13
CA PHE A 133 4.44 13.18 4.11
C PHE A 133 3.96 13.75 2.77
N ALA A 134 3.12 14.77 2.84
CA ALA A 134 2.46 15.38 1.70
C ALA A 134 2.56 16.90 1.74
N LEU A 135 2.63 17.51 0.55
CA LEU A 135 2.77 18.94 0.36
C LEU A 135 1.43 19.52 -0.07
N GLY A 136 0.93 20.48 0.71
CA GLY A 136 -0.28 21.22 0.43
C GLY A 136 -0.18 22.05 -0.87
N PRO A 137 -1.31 22.61 -1.34
CA PRO A 137 -1.31 23.43 -2.55
C PRO A 137 -0.47 24.70 -2.37
N ASP A 138 0.25 25.08 -3.44
CA ASP A 138 0.96 26.36 -3.51
C ASP A 138 -0.05 27.51 -3.71
N ASN A 139 -0.57 28.03 -2.61
CA ASN A 139 -1.55 29.11 -2.57
C ASN A 139 -1.07 30.32 -1.74
N GLY A 140 0.24 30.43 -1.51
CA GLY A 140 0.83 31.45 -0.64
C GLY A 140 0.84 31.11 0.86
N PHE A 141 0.20 30.02 1.26
CA PHE A 141 0.31 29.42 2.59
C PHE A 141 0.77 27.97 2.44
N ASN A 142 2.08 27.78 2.37
CA ASN A 142 2.66 26.45 2.20
C ASN A 142 2.34 25.59 3.43
N ARG A 143 1.36 24.70 3.27
CA ARG A 143 0.98 23.73 4.29
C ARG A 143 1.64 22.39 4.02
N ARG A 144 1.95 21.69 5.09
CA ARG A 144 2.51 20.35 5.08
C ARG A 144 1.58 19.45 5.87
N GLU A 145 1.45 18.22 5.40
CA GLU A 145 0.60 17.21 5.99
C GLU A 145 1.44 15.97 6.27
N ARG A 146 1.35 15.45 7.48
CA ARG A 146 1.90 14.14 7.84
C ARG A 146 0.77 13.26 8.34
N VAL A 147 0.51 12.15 7.68
CA VAL A 147 -0.59 11.25 7.98
C VAL A 147 -0.03 9.88 8.31
N ALA A 148 -0.23 9.43 9.54
CA ALA A 148 0.13 8.09 9.97
C ALA A 148 -1.12 7.26 10.25
N VAL A 149 -1.05 5.97 9.90
CA VAL A 149 -2.14 5.02 10.05
C VAL A 149 -1.61 3.76 10.73
N TRP A 150 -2.39 3.24 11.67
CA TRP A 150 -2.24 1.94 12.29
C TRP A 150 -3.54 1.16 12.12
N ARG A 151 -3.45 -0.05 11.57
CA ARG A 151 -4.56 -0.98 11.47
C ARG A 151 -4.53 -1.98 12.62
N GLU A 152 -5.68 -2.13 13.25
CA GLU A 152 -5.95 -3.10 14.31
C GLU A 152 -7.20 -3.90 13.89
N ASP A 153 -6.99 -5.13 13.40
CA ASP A 153 -8.03 -5.94 12.74
C ASP A 153 -8.71 -5.16 11.57
N LYS A 154 -10.00 -4.85 11.69
CA LYS A 154 -10.79 -4.05 10.72
C LYS A 154 -10.86 -2.58 11.08
N SER A 155 -10.24 -2.18 12.17
CA SER A 155 -10.27 -0.81 12.66
C SER A 155 -8.98 -0.09 12.26
N LEU A 156 -9.07 1.18 11.91
CA LEU A 156 -7.94 2.04 11.60
C LEU A 156 -7.88 3.22 12.56
N LEU A 157 -6.72 3.42 13.18
CA LEU A 157 -6.35 4.67 13.81
C LEU A 157 -5.59 5.53 12.79
N ILE A 158 -6.10 6.71 12.49
CA ILE A 158 -5.49 7.67 11.58
C ILE A 158 -5.14 8.93 12.38
N VAL A 159 -3.88 9.34 12.32
CA VAL A 159 -3.39 10.57 12.93
C VAL A 159 -2.87 11.47 11.83
N ARG A 160 -3.53 12.61 11.62
CA ARG A 160 -3.11 13.65 10.68
C ARG A 160 -2.50 14.79 11.47
N ALA A 161 -1.30 15.23 11.10
CA ALA A 161 -0.68 16.46 11.56
C ALA A 161 -0.58 17.44 10.38
N GLY A 162 -1.30 18.56 10.45
CA GLY A 162 -1.26 19.62 9.45
C GLY A 162 -0.59 20.88 10.02
N TYR A 163 0.37 21.45 9.31
CA TYR A 163 1.13 22.60 9.80
C TYR A 163 1.64 23.52 8.69
N ALA A 164 1.96 24.76 9.05
CA ALA A 164 2.59 25.73 8.16
C ALA A 164 4.08 25.41 7.98
N GLU A 165 4.60 25.56 6.76
CA GLU A 165 6.01 25.30 6.42
C GLU A 165 6.98 26.12 7.29
N GLU A 166 6.67 27.38 7.57
CA GLU A 166 7.47 28.27 8.41
C GLU A 166 7.64 27.76 9.86
N GLU A 167 6.73 26.89 10.32
CA GLU A 167 6.77 26.29 11.65
C GLU A 167 7.43 24.91 11.68
N ALA A 168 7.79 24.35 10.51
CA ALA A 168 8.27 22.98 10.37
C ALA A 168 9.38 22.62 11.36
N ALA A 169 10.38 23.50 11.52
CA ALA A 169 11.52 23.27 12.41
C ALA A 169 11.10 23.11 13.89
N ARG A 170 10.01 23.77 14.29
CA ARG A 170 9.48 23.69 15.67
C ARG A 170 8.55 22.49 15.85
N VAL A 171 7.70 22.20 14.87
CA VAL A 171 6.59 21.24 15.04
C VAL A 171 6.95 19.82 14.63
N GLU A 172 7.80 19.61 13.63
CA GLU A 172 8.14 18.27 13.15
C GLU A 172 8.79 17.37 14.21
N PRO A 173 9.69 17.86 15.08
CA PRO A 173 10.18 17.05 16.20
C PRO A 173 9.07 16.62 17.16
N GLN A 174 8.08 17.48 17.42
CA GLN A 174 6.94 17.16 18.28
C GLN A 174 6.04 16.12 17.63
N ILE A 175 5.79 16.23 16.32
CA ILE A 175 5.04 15.24 15.55
C ILE A 175 5.76 13.89 15.55
N ALA A 176 7.08 13.89 15.33
CA ALA A 176 7.90 12.67 15.36
C ALA A 176 7.87 11.97 16.73
N GLN A 177 7.83 12.75 17.81
CA GLN A 177 7.63 12.22 19.18
C GLN A 177 6.22 11.69 19.39
N PHE A 178 5.19 12.42 18.94
CA PHE A 178 3.80 11.98 19.03
C PHE A 178 3.57 10.65 18.30
N PHE A 179 4.11 10.52 17.09
CA PHE A 179 3.92 9.30 16.29
C PHE A 179 4.82 8.18 16.83
N GLY A 180 6.06 8.49 17.23
CA GLY A 180 7.02 7.49 17.73
C GLY A 180 6.69 6.92 19.10
N ALA A 181 5.99 7.68 19.95
CA ALA A 181 5.52 7.21 21.24
C ALA A 181 4.17 6.48 21.18
N LEU A 182 3.49 6.48 20.03
CA LEU A 182 2.15 5.91 19.92
C LEU A 182 2.15 4.43 20.24
N LYS A 183 1.30 4.02 21.19
CA LYS A 183 1.07 2.62 21.56
C LYS A 183 -0.40 2.36 21.74
N LEU A 184 -0.97 1.44 20.97
CA LEU A 184 -2.34 0.97 21.17
C LEU A 184 -2.44 0.23 22.52
N ASP A 185 -3.58 0.38 23.19
CA ASP A 185 -3.83 -0.24 24.51
C ASP A 185 -4.11 -1.73 24.39
N ASN A 186 -4.68 -2.15 23.25
CA ASN A 186 -5.06 -3.53 22.98
C ASN A 186 -4.21 -4.06 21.81
N GLU A 187 -3.76 -5.31 21.95
CA GLU A 187 -3.37 -6.13 20.81
C GLU A 187 -4.52 -7.12 20.57
N THR A 188 -5.14 -7.01 19.40
CA THR A 188 -6.22 -7.89 18.94
C THR A 188 -5.68 -8.90 17.94
N THR A 189 -6.34 -10.05 17.86
CA THR A 189 -6.03 -11.01 16.79
C THR A 189 -6.60 -10.49 15.48
N ASP A 190 -5.75 -10.33 14.47
CA ASP A 190 -6.17 -9.88 13.15
C ASP A 190 -7.05 -10.94 12.46
N SER A 191 -8.35 -10.66 12.37
CA SER A 191 -9.33 -11.57 11.77
C SER A 191 -9.17 -11.66 10.25
N ILE A 192 -8.58 -10.63 9.62
CA ILE A 192 -8.29 -10.63 8.18
C ILE A 192 -7.22 -11.68 7.89
N ASP A 193 -6.15 -11.69 8.68
CA ASP A 193 -5.14 -12.73 8.61
C ASP A 193 -5.73 -14.11 8.93
N GLY A 194 -6.50 -14.23 10.02
CA GLY A 194 -7.12 -15.49 10.42
C GLY A 194 -8.05 -16.10 9.36
N ALA A 195 -8.66 -15.27 8.51
CA ALA A 195 -9.56 -15.70 7.43
C ALA A 195 -8.84 -16.10 6.14
N MET A 196 -7.55 -15.78 5.99
CA MET A 196 -6.85 -16.09 4.73
C MET A 196 -6.71 -17.60 4.52
N HIS A 197 -6.96 -18.04 3.30
CA HIS A 197 -6.79 -19.42 2.88
C HIS A 197 -5.46 -19.62 2.14
N LEU A 198 -5.01 -20.88 2.08
CA LEU A 198 -3.76 -21.25 1.44
C LEU A 198 -4.04 -21.97 0.11
N GLU A 199 -3.57 -21.40 -0.99
CA GLU A 199 -3.63 -21.99 -2.31
C GLU A 199 -2.28 -22.59 -2.71
N LYS A 200 -2.28 -23.88 -3.06
CA LYS A 200 -1.05 -24.57 -3.52
C LYS A 200 -0.85 -24.38 -5.02
N LEU A 201 0.38 -24.05 -5.40
CA LEU A 201 0.77 -24.00 -6.79
C LEU A 201 0.92 -25.41 -7.39
N PRO A 202 0.67 -25.59 -8.70
CA PRO A 202 0.95 -26.86 -9.37
C PRO A 202 2.44 -27.22 -9.21
N SER A 203 2.78 -28.36 -8.64
CA SER A 203 4.19 -28.72 -8.45
C SER A 203 4.81 -29.26 -9.73
N SER A 204 5.79 -28.57 -10.31
CA SER A 204 6.73 -29.17 -11.26
C SER A 204 8.12 -29.27 -10.60
N GLY A 205 8.60 -30.48 -10.32
CA GLY A 205 9.99 -30.68 -9.84
C GLY A 205 10.19 -30.71 -8.31
N GLY A 206 9.16 -31.02 -7.52
CA GLY A 206 9.31 -31.42 -6.11
C GLY A 206 9.26 -30.30 -5.07
N ALA A 207 9.44 -29.02 -5.45
CA ALA A 207 9.17 -27.88 -4.58
C ALA A 207 7.66 -27.54 -4.60
N ALA A 208 7.06 -27.40 -3.42
CA ALA A 208 5.67 -27.00 -3.26
C ALA A 208 5.62 -25.54 -2.82
N TYR A 209 5.13 -24.67 -3.70
CA TYR A 209 4.88 -23.27 -3.39
C TYR A 209 3.41 -23.04 -3.08
N SER A 210 3.12 -22.03 -2.29
CA SER A 210 1.76 -21.66 -1.93
C SER A 210 1.59 -20.15 -1.76
N ALA A 211 0.39 -19.67 -2.08
CA ALA A 211 -0.04 -18.30 -1.88
C ALA A 211 -1.08 -18.25 -0.75
N ARG A 212 -0.88 -17.34 0.20
CA ARG A 212 -1.89 -17.01 1.22
C ARG A 212 -2.74 -15.86 0.69
N LEU A 213 -4.05 -16.05 0.65
CA LEU A 213 -4.98 -15.16 -0.05
C LEU A 213 -6.19 -14.84 0.85
N PRO A 214 -6.69 -13.59 0.83
CA PRO A 214 -7.97 -13.27 1.46
C PRO A 214 -9.15 -13.98 0.82
N ASP A 215 -10.28 -14.01 1.52
CA ASP A 215 -11.54 -14.51 0.96
C ASP A 215 -11.92 -13.78 -0.34
N GLY A 216 -12.52 -14.53 -1.27
CA GLY A 216 -12.92 -14.05 -2.59
C GLY A 216 -11.87 -14.24 -3.70
N TRP A 217 -10.59 -14.36 -3.35
CA TRP A 217 -9.56 -14.67 -4.35
C TRP A 217 -9.59 -16.14 -4.73
N LYS A 218 -9.64 -16.44 -6.04
CA LYS A 218 -9.76 -17.80 -6.56
C LYS A 218 -8.80 -18.04 -7.71
N LYS A 219 -8.23 -19.23 -7.74
CA LYS A 219 -7.36 -19.67 -8.82
C LYS A 219 -8.11 -19.72 -10.16
N LEU A 220 -7.53 -19.11 -11.18
CA LEU A 220 -7.98 -19.22 -12.57
C LEU A 220 -7.73 -20.66 -13.05
N THR A 221 -8.78 -21.32 -13.55
CA THR A 221 -8.74 -22.74 -13.91
C THR A 221 -8.11 -23.01 -15.27
N GLN A 222 -7.95 -21.99 -16.11
CA GLN A 222 -7.38 -22.10 -17.44
C GLN A 222 -5.92 -21.65 -17.42
N ASN A 223 -5.01 -22.57 -17.75
CA ASN A 223 -3.70 -22.24 -18.26
C ASN A 223 -3.74 -22.55 -19.75
N SER A 224 -3.59 -21.54 -20.60
CA SER A 224 -3.57 -21.71 -22.06
C SER A 224 -2.30 -22.39 -22.56
N ASP A 225 -1.23 -22.43 -21.74
CA ASP A 225 0.02 -23.12 -22.06
C ASP A 225 -0.01 -24.59 -21.58
N PRO A 226 0.00 -25.59 -22.49
CA PRO A 226 -0.02 -27.00 -22.13
C PRO A 226 1.31 -27.50 -21.53
N ASN A 227 2.43 -26.78 -21.70
CA ASN A 227 3.76 -27.16 -21.18
C ASN A 227 4.53 -25.92 -20.70
N PRO A 228 4.08 -25.26 -19.61
CA PRO A 228 4.68 -24.03 -19.16
C PRO A 228 6.12 -24.25 -18.68
N SER A 229 7.00 -23.34 -19.10
CA SER A 229 8.40 -23.24 -18.59
C SER A 229 8.50 -22.75 -17.14
N TYR A 230 7.37 -22.68 -16.43
CA TYR A 230 7.21 -22.13 -15.09
C TYR A 230 6.19 -22.94 -14.29
N THR A 231 6.28 -22.85 -12.97
CA THR A 231 5.21 -23.26 -12.05
C THR A 231 4.49 -22.01 -11.60
N GLY A 232 3.16 -21.95 -11.67
CA GLY A 232 2.45 -20.80 -11.15
C GLY A 232 0.93 -20.87 -11.27
N ALA A 233 0.30 -19.81 -10.81
CA ALA A 233 -1.14 -19.62 -10.87
C ALA A 233 -1.49 -18.13 -10.93
N ILE A 234 -2.57 -17.84 -11.63
CA ILE A 234 -3.25 -16.55 -11.62
C ILE A 234 -4.47 -16.68 -10.73
N PHE A 235 -4.78 -15.65 -9.96
CA PHE A 235 -5.91 -15.57 -9.06
C PHE A 235 -6.73 -14.33 -9.40
N THR A 236 -8.04 -14.48 -9.45
CA THR A 236 -9.00 -13.38 -9.67
C THR A 236 -9.87 -13.20 -8.44
N ASN A 237 -10.36 -11.98 -8.23
CA ASN A 237 -11.19 -11.66 -7.07
C ASN A 237 -12.68 -11.79 -7.43
N SER A 238 -13.38 -12.76 -6.83
CA SER A 238 -14.82 -12.94 -7.05
C SER A 238 -15.69 -11.82 -6.46
N ASN A 239 -15.12 -10.99 -5.57
CA ASN A 239 -15.79 -9.80 -5.03
C ASN A 239 -15.62 -8.57 -5.95
N ASP A 240 -14.92 -8.73 -7.07
CA ASP A 240 -14.75 -7.72 -8.11
C ASP A 240 -15.46 -8.16 -9.40
N PRO A 241 -16.77 -7.92 -9.54
CA PRO A 241 -17.57 -8.41 -10.68
C PRO A 241 -17.15 -7.77 -12.01
N ASP A 242 -16.50 -6.61 -11.95
CA ASP A 242 -16.02 -5.87 -13.11
C ASP A 242 -14.69 -6.46 -13.64
N GLY A 243 -14.05 -7.38 -12.91
CA GLY A 243 -12.81 -8.03 -13.32
C GLY A 243 -11.61 -7.08 -13.37
N ASN A 244 -11.58 -6.09 -12.48
CA ASN A 244 -10.57 -5.03 -12.45
C ASN A 244 -9.29 -5.41 -11.69
N ALA A 245 -9.19 -6.63 -11.15
CA ALA A 245 -8.03 -7.08 -10.40
C ALA A 245 -7.69 -8.56 -10.64
N ALA A 246 -6.41 -8.82 -10.82
CA ALA A 246 -5.80 -10.14 -10.78
C ALA A 246 -4.45 -10.08 -10.06
N VAL A 247 -4.08 -11.17 -9.39
CA VAL A 247 -2.74 -11.38 -8.83
C VAL A 247 -2.21 -12.72 -9.31
N SER A 248 -0.90 -12.85 -9.38
CA SER A 248 -0.27 -14.11 -9.78
C SER A 248 0.99 -14.39 -8.99
N LEU A 249 1.31 -15.67 -8.90
CA LEU A 249 2.58 -16.16 -8.41
C LEU A 249 3.15 -17.13 -9.45
N PHE A 250 4.30 -16.79 -9.99
CA PHE A 250 5.05 -17.64 -10.92
C PHE A 250 6.45 -17.91 -10.38
N VAL A 251 6.96 -19.12 -10.62
CA VAL A 251 8.31 -19.55 -10.26
C VAL A 251 8.98 -20.11 -11.50
N PHE A 252 10.07 -19.47 -11.88
CA PHE A 252 10.87 -19.80 -13.06
C PHE A 252 12.17 -20.48 -12.61
N PRO A 253 12.49 -21.68 -13.14
CA PRO A 253 13.81 -22.24 -12.95
C PRO A 253 14.85 -21.38 -13.68
N THR A 254 15.99 -21.12 -13.05
CA THR A 254 17.11 -20.46 -13.74
C THR A 254 18.13 -21.50 -14.23
N PRO A 255 18.75 -21.28 -15.39
CA PRO A 255 19.70 -22.25 -15.96
C PRO A 255 21.03 -22.33 -15.20
N LYS A 256 21.32 -21.42 -14.25
CA LYS A 256 22.52 -21.42 -13.42
C LYS A 256 22.18 -20.96 -12.00
N SER A 257 22.43 -21.79 -11.00
CA SER A 257 22.11 -21.51 -9.60
C SER A 257 22.88 -20.34 -8.99
N ASP A 258 24.02 -19.98 -9.57
CA ASP A 258 25.03 -19.14 -8.90
C ASP A 258 25.24 -17.77 -9.57
N MET A 259 24.55 -17.47 -10.67
CA MET A 259 24.64 -16.16 -11.33
C MET A 259 23.35 -15.39 -11.10
N SER A 260 23.45 -14.29 -10.36
CA SER A 260 22.36 -13.33 -10.24
C SER A 260 21.95 -12.80 -11.63
N PRO A 261 20.65 -12.76 -11.95
CA PRO A 261 20.17 -12.16 -13.19
C PRO A 261 20.57 -10.69 -13.30
N THR A 262 20.77 -10.20 -14.53
CA THR A 262 20.95 -8.76 -14.79
C THR A 262 19.61 -8.02 -14.74
N ASP A 263 19.65 -6.69 -14.54
CA ASP A 263 18.44 -5.84 -14.55
C ASP A 263 17.65 -5.99 -15.87
N ASP A 264 18.32 -6.08 -17.02
CA ASP A 264 17.66 -6.32 -18.33
C ASP A 264 16.96 -7.69 -18.39
N GLN A 265 17.56 -8.73 -17.82
CA GLN A 265 16.94 -10.06 -17.75
C GLN A 265 15.71 -10.05 -16.84
N LEU A 266 15.80 -9.36 -15.71
CA LEU A 266 14.66 -9.17 -14.81
C LEU A 266 13.55 -8.37 -15.49
N ARG A 267 13.88 -7.33 -16.25
CA ARG A 267 12.89 -6.54 -16.98
C ARG A 267 12.17 -7.36 -18.05
N GLN A 268 12.91 -8.13 -18.85
CA GLN A 268 12.32 -9.03 -19.85
C GLN A 268 11.41 -10.08 -19.21
N LEU A 269 11.82 -10.63 -18.05
CA LEU A 269 10.99 -11.57 -17.32
C LEU A 269 9.72 -10.90 -16.77
N ALA A 270 9.81 -9.68 -16.24
CA ALA A 270 8.65 -8.93 -15.78
C ALA A 270 7.64 -8.69 -16.90
N ALA A 271 8.10 -8.26 -18.08
CA ALA A 271 7.25 -8.10 -19.27
C ALA A 271 6.60 -9.43 -19.70
N LYS A 272 7.35 -10.53 -19.67
CA LYS A 272 6.83 -11.88 -19.98
C LYS A 272 5.76 -12.32 -18.98
N VAL A 273 5.92 -12.01 -17.69
CA VAL A 273 4.91 -12.30 -16.67
C VAL A 273 3.60 -11.56 -16.98
N VAL A 274 3.66 -10.28 -17.32
CA VAL A 274 2.48 -9.49 -17.71
C VAL A 274 1.82 -10.06 -18.96
N GLU A 275 2.62 -10.47 -19.95
CA GLU A 275 2.11 -11.14 -21.16
C GLU A 275 1.39 -12.47 -20.84
N ILE A 276 1.97 -13.31 -19.97
CA ILE A 276 1.33 -14.55 -19.51
C ILE A 276 -0.02 -14.24 -18.85
N GLU A 277 -0.08 -13.25 -17.96
CA GLU A 277 -1.33 -12.86 -17.29
C GLU A 277 -2.39 -12.42 -18.30
N LEU A 278 -2.04 -11.51 -19.23
CA LEU A 278 -2.97 -10.99 -20.24
C LEU A 278 -3.43 -12.08 -21.22
N GLN A 279 -2.55 -13.00 -21.63
CA GLN A 279 -2.94 -14.10 -22.52
C GLN A 279 -3.90 -15.11 -21.86
N ASN A 280 -3.88 -15.23 -20.53
CA ASN A 280 -4.80 -16.11 -19.81
C ASN A 280 -6.11 -15.40 -19.44
N LEU A 281 -6.06 -14.11 -19.13
CA LEU A 281 -7.23 -13.33 -18.71
C LEU A 281 -8.00 -12.74 -19.91
N MET A 282 -7.30 -12.38 -20.99
CA MET A 282 -7.83 -11.65 -22.15
C MET A 282 -7.19 -12.16 -23.47
N PRO A 283 -7.29 -13.46 -23.82
CA PRO A 283 -6.54 -14.10 -24.92
C PRO A 283 -6.76 -13.48 -26.31
N GLU A 284 -7.90 -12.85 -26.55
CA GLU A 284 -8.28 -12.28 -27.85
C GLU A 284 -7.99 -10.78 -27.96
N VAL A 285 -7.45 -10.16 -26.91
CA VAL A 285 -7.23 -8.71 -26.85
C VAL A 285 -5.76 -8.40 -27.06
N GLY A 286 -5.44 -7.74 -28.17
CA GLY A 286 -4.11 -7.19 -28.39
C GLY A 286 -3.79 -6.10 -27.37
N PHE A 287 -2.52 -5.95 -27.00
CA PHE A 287 -2.09 -4.95 -26.03
C PHE A 287 -0.74 -4.34 -26.40
N LYS A 288 -0.43 -3.19 -25.77
CA LYS A 288 0.88 -2.56 -25.78
C LYS A 288 1.34 -2.40 -24.34
N LEU A 289 2.58 -2.79 -24.05
CA LEU A 289 3.21 -2.63 -22.75
C LEU A 289 4.18 -1.44 -22.82
N ASP A 290 3.95 -0.43 -21.99
CA ASP A 290 4.87 0.69 -21.79
C ASP A 290 5.42 0.62 -20.37
N GLU A 291 6.75 0.64 -20.24
CA GLU A 291 7.39 0.72 -18.92
C GLU A 291 7.18 2.09 -18.31
N ASP A 292 6.76 2.12 -17.05
CA ASP A 292 6.56 3.36 -16.30
C ASP A 292 7.72 3.55 -15.31
N VAL A 293 7.89 2.62 -14.37
CA VAL A 293 8.85 2.76 -13.26
C VAL A 293 9.50 1.43 -12.90
N SER A 294 10.80 1.45 -12.58
CA SER A 294 11.48 0.37 -11.85
C SER A 294 11.84 0.79 -10.42
N PHE A 295 11.80 -0.14 -9.48
CA PHE A 295 12.05 0.13 -8.06
C PHE A 295 12.70 -1.06 -7.35
N VAL A 296 13.22 -0.82 -6.15
CA VAL A 296 13.69 -1.89 -5.25
C VAL A 296 12.61 -2.08 -4.18
N PRO A 297 12.06 -3.29 -3.98
CA PRO A 297 11.07 -3.55 -2.94
C PRO A 297 11.62 -3.22 -1.54
N GLY A 298 10.77 -2.68 -0.66
CA GLY A 298 11.17 -2.28 0.68
C GLY A 298 11.55 -3.44 1.61
N GLU A 299 11.00 -4.63 1.36
CA GLU A 299 11.39 -5.86 2.05
C GLU A 299 12.17 -6.77 1.11
N LYS A 300 13.25 -7.34 1.64
CA LYS A 300 14.10 -8.29 0.94
C LYS A 300 13.52 -9.71 1.08
N VAL A 301 13.14 -10.31 -0.05
CA VAL A 301 12.59 -11.67 -0.15
C VAL A 301 13.65 -12.64 -0.66
N GLY A 302 14.41 -12.24 -1.70
CA GLY A 302 15.48 -13.01 -2.32
C GLY A 302 16.87 -12.43 -2.06
N ASP A 303 17.87 -13.01 -2.72
CA ASP A 303 19.24 -12.45 -2.76
C ASP A 303 19.27 -11.15 -3.58
N VAL A 304 18.46 -11.11 -4.65
CA VAL A 304 18.21 -9.96 -5.52
C VAL A 304 16.70 -9.77 -5.66
N ASP A 305 16.23 -8.56 -5.36
CA ASP A 305 14.81 -8.17 -5.48
C ASP A 305 14.68 -6.93 -6.37
N LYS A 306 13.75 -6.97 -7.33
CA LYS A 306 13.46 -5.86 -8.23
C LYS A 306 11.97 -5.78 -8.53
N GLY A 307 11.43 -4.57 -8.53
CA GLY A 307 10.05 -4.28 -8.88
C GLY A 307 9.93 -3.47 -10.16
N PHE A 308 8.84 -3.69 -10.89
CA PHE A 308 8.46 -2.94 -12.09
C PHE A 308 6.98 -2.56 -12.01
N ILE A 309 6.67 -1.35 -12.50
CA ILE A 309 5.31 -0.89 -12.77
C ILE A 309 5.27 -0.57 -14.27
N ASP A 310 4.30 -1.18 -14.94
CA ASP A 310 4.03 -0.99 -16.36
C ASP A 310 2.61 -0.47 -16.57
N ILE A 311 2.42 0.24 -17.68
CA ILE A 311 1.11 0.64 -18.19
C ILE A 311 0.81 -0.20 -19.42
N VAL A 312 -0.25 -1.01 -19.34
CA VAL A 312 -0.78 -1.77 -20.45
C VAL A 312 -1.89 -0.96 -21.10
N THR A 313 -1.78 -0.70 -22.40
CA THR A 313 -2.85 -0.10 -23.21
C THR A 313 -3.48 -1.18 -24.08
N LEU A 314 -4.79 -1.38 -23.96
CA LEU A 314 -5.51 -2.37 -24.75
C LEU A 314 -5.74 -1.86 -26.19
N GLN A 315 -5.45 -2.67 -27.20
CA GLN A 315 -5.64 -2.29 -28.59
C GLN A 315 -7.12 -2.09 -28.91
N GLY A 316 -7.44 -0.98 -29.60
CA GLY A 316 -8.82 -0.62 -29.91
C GLY A 316 -9.62 -0.04 -28.73
N SER A 317 -8.95 0.25 -27.61
CA SER A 317 -9.55 0.85 -26.42
C SER A 317 -8.65 1.97 -25.86
N GLU A 318 -9.25 2.95 -25.18
CA GLU A 318 -8.49 3.93 -24.37
C GLU A 318 -8.23 3.43 -22.95
N GLN A 319 -8.72 2.23 -22.62
CA GLN A 319 -8.54 1.63 -21.30
C GLN A 319 -7.08 1.29 -21.04
N LYS A 320 -6.66 1.62 -19.82
CA LYS A 320 -5.32 1.34 -19.30
C LYS A 320 -5.45 0.37 -18.14
N ILE A 321 -4.45 -0.51 -18.03
CA ILE A 321 -4.27 -1.41 -16.89
C ILE A 321 -2.89 -1.09 -16.31
N ARG A 322 -2.81 -1.00 -14.99
CA ARG A 322 -1.53 -0.97 -14.28
C ARG A 322 -1.10 -2.41 -14.06
N ALA A 323 0.09 -2.76 -14.50
CA ALA A 323 0.73 -4.02 -14.17
C ALA A 323 1.87 -3.77 -13.18
N ARG A 324 1.92 -4.53 -12.09
CA ARG A 324 3.00 -4.46 -11.10
C ARG A 324 3.62 -5.84 -10.96
N THR A 325 4.93 -5.93 -11.10
CA THR A 325 5.66 -7.19 -10.96
C THR A 325 6.80 -7.02 -9.98
N VAL A 326 6.89 -7.92 -9.00
CA VAL A 326 8.02 -8.03 -8.06
C VAL A 326 8.72 -9.35 -8.31
N LEU A 327 10.01 -9.28 -8.62
CA LEU A 327 10.87 -10.42 -8.90
C LEU A 327 11.85 -10.60 -7.75
N SER A 328 11.98 -11.84 -7.29
CA SER A 328 12.88 -12.26 -6.23
C SER A 328 13.69 -13.47 -6.68
N PHE A 329 15.01 -13.33 -6.74
CA PHE A 329 15.93 -14.40 -7.09
C PHE A 329 16.52 -15.04 -5.84
N ARG A 330 16.49 -16.38 -5.76
CA ARG A 330 17.15 -17.14 -4.69
C ARG A 330 17.44 -18.57 -5.14
N LYS A 331 18.64 -19.10 -4.83
CA LYS A 331 19.03 -20.51 -5.06
C LYS A 331 18.66 -21.07 -6.44
N GLY A 332 18.87 -20.29 -7.50
CA GLY A 332 18.61 -20.75 -8.86
C GLY A 332 17.14 -20.76 -9.29
N VAL A 333 16.24 -20.12 -8.56
CA VAL A 333 14.88 -19.81 -9.03
C VAL A 333 14.63 -18.30 -9.00
N VAL A 334 13.81 -17.82 -9.94
CA VAL A 334 13.20 -16.49 -9.85
C VAL A 334 11.72 -16.68 -9.57
N ALA A 335 11.27 -16.16 -8.43
CA ALA A 335 9.86 -16.04 -8.13
C ALA A 335 9.36 -14.66 -8.55
N ALA A 336 8.20 -14.62 -9.20
CA ALA A 336 7.51 -13.43 -9.63
C ALA A 336 6.16 -13.36 -8.94
N VAL A 337 5.93 -12.33 -8.14
CA VAL A 337 4.59 -11.96 -7.67
C VAL A 337 4.14 -10.77 -8.50
N ALA A 338 3.06 -10.93 -9.24
CA ALA A 338 2.55 -9.88 -10.10
C ALA A 338 1.07 -9.60 -9.87
N SER A 339 0.62 -8.46 -10.37
CA SER A 339 -0.78 -8.07 -10.34
C SER A 339 -1.12 -7.18 -11.52
N LEU A 340 -2.34 -7.36 -12.02
CA LEU A 340 -2.99 -6.46 -12.96
C LEU A 340 -4.14 -5.76 -12.25
N THR A 341 -4.21 -4.44 -12.35
CA THR A 341 -5.32 -3.66 -11.82
C THR A 341 -5.81 -2.66 -12.86
N ALA A 342 -7.11 -2.35 -12.86
CA ALA A 342 -7.61 -1.18 -13.58
C ALA A 342 -6.76 0.06 -13.25
N PHE A 343 -6.49 0.89 -14.25
CA PHE A 343 -5.71 2.11 -14.02
C PHE A 343 -6.46 3.01 -13.01
N PRO A 344 -5.77 3.59 -12.00
CA PRO A 344 -6.41 4.26 -10.87
C PRO A 344 -6.99 5.64 -11.26
N ALA A 345 -8.03 5.65 -12.09
CA ALA A 345 -8.68 6.85 -12.63
C ALA A 345 -9.82 7.35 -11.73
N THR A 346 -10.50 6.44 -11.03
CA THR A 346 -11.56 6.76 -10.07
C THR A 346 -11.17 6.36 -8.65
N PRO A 347 -11.84 6.89 -7.60
CA PRO A 347 -11.62 6.44 -6.22
C PRO A 347 -11.84 4.94 -6.02
N LYS A 348 -12.82 4.34 -6.71
CA LYS A 348 -13.07 2.89 -6.68
C LYS A 348 -11.88 2.11 -7.26
N ASP A 349 -11.30 2.59 -8.36
CA ASP A 349 -10.11 1.97 -8.97
C ASP A 349 -8.90 2.07 -8.04
N VAL A 350 -8.73 3.20 -7.35
CA VAL A 350 -7.68 3.37 -6.33
C VAL A 350 -7.86 2.36 -5.20
N ALA A 351 -9.08 2.17 -4.70
CA ALA A 351 -9.38 1.19 -3.65
C ALA A 351 -9.07 -0.25 -4.10
N THR A 352 -9.47 -0.62 -5.32
CA THR A 352 -9.15 -1.92 -5.92
C THR A 352 -7.64 -2.10 -6.09
N MET A 353 -6.92 -1.06 -6.50
CA MET A 353 -5.47 -1.09 -6.66
C MET A 353 -4.76 -1.33 -5.32
N ILE A 354 -5.09 -0.59 -4.25
CA ILE A 354 -4.42 -0.74 -2.95
C ILE A 354 -4.76 -2.08 -2.28
N HIS A 355 -5.97 -2.61 -2.50
CA HIS A 355 -6.33 -3.95 -2.05
C HIS A 355 -5.51 -5.02 -2.76
N THR A 356 -5.35 -4.88 -4.08
CA THR A 356 -4.54 -5.80 -4.88
C THR A 356 -3.06 -5.74 -4.48
N ASP A 357 -2.53 -4.54 -4.23
CA ASP A 357 -1.15 -4.36 -3.75
C ASP A 357 -0.96 -5.02 -2.36
N PHE A 358 -1.96 -5.00 -1.47
CA PHE A 358 -1.95 -5.74 -0.19
C PHE A 358 -1.89 -7.26 -0.40
N VAL A 359 -2.65 -7.80 -1.35
CA VAL A 359 -2.64 -9.25 -1.64
C VAL A 359 -1.28 -9.66 -2.22
N THR A 360 -0.77 -8.91 -3.19
CA THR A 360 0.58 -9.11 -3.75
C THR A 360 1.65 -9.08 -2.66
N ARG A 361 1.55 -8.14 -1.72
CA ARG A 361 2.44 -8.03 -0.57
C ARG A 361 2.38 -9.28 0.32
N THR A 362 1.18 -9.75 0.65
CA THR A 362 0.93 -10.94 1.48
C THR A 362 1.51 -12.21 0.85
N ILE A 363 1.37 -12.38 -0.47
CA ILE A 363 1.98 -13.49 -1.19
C ILE A 363 3.51 -13.42 -1.11
N GLY A 364 4.09 -12.22 -1.29
CA GLY A 364 5.54 -12.00 -1.21
C GLY A 364 6.13 -12.32 0.18
N GLU A 365 5.45 -11.90 1.25
CA GLU A 365 5.84 -12.21 2.63
C GLU A 365 5.84 -13.72 2.89
N GLY A 366 4.76 -14.41 2.49
CA GLY A 366 4.67 -15.87 2.62
C GLY A 366 5.71 -16.64 1.78
N LEU A 367 6.19 -16.04 0.69
CA LEU A 367 7.21 -16.62 -0.19
C LEU A 367 8.62 -16.53 0.41
N ALA A 368 8.92 -15.50 1.21
CA ALA A 368 10.23 -15.33 1.85
C ALA A 368 10.64 -16.54 2.70
N ASP A 369 9.66 -17.17 3.35
CA ASP A 369 9.85 -18.41 4.11
C ASP A 369 10.01 -19.66 3.22
N GLN A 370 9.34 -19.69 2.07
CA GLN A 370 9.36 -20.82 1.14
C GLN A 370 10.62 -20.87 0.28
N LEU A 371 11.29 -19.73 0.09
CA LEU A 371 12.57 -19.64 -0.61
C LEU A 371 13.80 -19.83 0.31
N LYS A 372 13.59 -20.07 1.62
CA LYS A 372 14.67 -20.33 2.59
C LYS A 372 15.49 -21.56 2.30
#